data_AF-A0A6L7I0J2-F1
#
_entry.id   AF-A0A6L7I0J2-F1
#
_cell.length_a   1.000
_cell.length_b   1.000
_cell.length_c   1.000
_cell.angle_alpha   90.00
_cell.angle_beta   90.00
_cell.angle_gamma   90.00
#
_symmetry.space_group_name_H-M   'P 1'
#
loop_
_entity.id
_entity.type
_entity.pdbx_description
1 polymer ?
#
loop_
_entity_poly.entity_id
_entity_poly.type
_entity_poly.pdbx_seq_one_letter_code
_entity_poly.pdbx_strand_id
1 'polypeptide(L)'
;MMNKMTLKSGLFALMTSAALLAPAVYAAGPDDGGCRHEMRGDHRGHHGGMHKMFRGLDLTDAQRSQVKELMQSHREAMQAKRPSDEVRAAHKQQMLDMITSDSFNEAELKSLMAQRSEHKAQATVERMKMQREIYQLLTPEQQAKFKENFAKRGGRKGDRR
;
A
#
# COMPACT_ATOMS: atom_id res chain seq x y z
N MET A 1 -17.76 49.71 -16.45
CA MET A 1 -18.17 49.95 -15.05
C MET A 1 -17.29 49.07 -14.17
N MET A 2 -16.30 49.68 -13.51
CA MET A 2 -15.33 49.05 -12.61
C MET A 2 -15.72 49.40 -11.18
N ASN A 3 -15.89 48.41 -10.31
CA ASN A 3 -15.97 48.65 -8.87
C ASN A 3 -14.59 48.40 -8.24
N LYS A 4 -13.99 49.49 -7.77
CA LYS A 4 -12.88 49.50 -6.81
C LYS A 4 -13.48 49.74 -5.44
N MET A 5 -13.09 48.99 -4.40
CA MET A 5 -12.89 49.53 -3.05
C MET A 5 -11.87 48.69 -2.28
N THR A 6 -10.82 49.38 -1.82
CA THR A 6 -9.72 48.95 -0.94
C THR A 6 -9.97 49.44 0.49
N LEU A 7 -9.58 48.68 1.53
CA LEU A 7 -9.26 49.12 2.92
C LEU A 7 -8.47 47.95 3.59
N LYS A 8 -7.14 47.97 3.78
CA LYS A 8 -6.26 48.69 4.74
C LYS A 8 -6.47 48.38 6.24
N SER A 9 -5.56 47.54 6.75
CA SER A 9 -4.81 47.59 8.04
C SER A 9 -5.54 47.61 9.40
N GLY A 10 -5.11 46.71 10.30
CA GLY A 10 -5.37 46.78 11.74
C GLY A 10 -4.38 45.92 12.55
N LEU A 11 -3.46 46.60 13.24
CA LEU A 11 -2.38 46.12 14.09
C LEU A 11 -2.94 45.49 15.39
N PHE A 12 -2.56 44.27 15.76
CA PHE A 12 -2.68 43.80 17.15
C PHE A 12 -1.29 43.54 17.72
N ALA A 13 -0.81 44.53 18.48
CA ALA A 13 0.34 44.42 19.36
C ALA A 13 -0.15 43.90 20.72
N LEU A 14 0.37 42.76 21.17
CA LEU A 14 0.32 42.38 22.59
C LEU A 14 1.68 41.79 23.02
N MET A 15 2.49 42.72 23.53
CA MET A 15 3.33 42.62 24.73
C MET A 15 3.88 41.24 25.14
N THR A 16 5.18 41.09 24.90
CA THR A 16 6.22 40.65 25.84
C THR A 16 5.79 40.15 27.23
N SER A 17 6.19 38.92 27.57
CA SER A 17 6.89 38.64 28.83
C SER A 17 7.77 37.40 28.67
N ALA A 18 9.06 37.62 28.95
CA ALA A 18 10.12 36.64 28.94
C ALA A 18 10.11 35.78 30.21
N ALA A 19 10.38 34.49 30.05
CA ALA A 19 10.99 33.68 31.09
C ALA A 19 12.04 32.79 30.43
N LEU A 20 13.25 33.34 30.29
CA LEU A 20 14.44 32.58 29.89
C LEU A 20 14.96 31.78 31.09
N LEU A 21 14.76 30.47 31.01
CA LEU A 21 15.68 29.37 31.32
C LEU A 21 16.83 29.64 32.32
N ALA A 22 16.80 28.93 33.45
CA ALA A 22 17.99 28.52 34.20
C ALA A 22 18.22 27.01 33.97
N PRO A 23 19.48 26.55 33.74
CA PRO A 23 19.78 25.16 33.46
C PRO A 23 19.87 24.35 34.75
N ALA A 24 18.98 23.39 34.95
CA ALA A 24 19.21 22.31 35.90
C ALA A 24 20.07 21.24 35.20
N VAL A 25 21.37 21.24 35.52
CA VAL A 25 22.28 20.13 35.25
C VAL A 25 21.77 18.93 36.05
N TYR A 26 21.24 17.91 35.36
CA TYR A 26 21.05 16.60 35.97
C TYR A 26 22.05 15.60 35.38
N ALA A 27 22.61 14.84 36.32
CA ALA A 27 23.73 13.96 36.20
C ALA A 27 23.64 12.95 35.05
N ALA A 28 24.81 12.68 34.47
CA ALA A 28 25.09 11.46 33.74
C ALA A 28 24.73 10.24 34.62
N GLY A 29 23.82 9.41 34.11
CA GLY A 29 23.58 8.04 34.55
C GLY A 29 23.95 7.07 33.42
N PRO A 30 24.43 5.87 33.74
CA PRO A 30 25.30 5.06 32.90
C PRO A 30 24.59 4.42 31.70
N ASP A 31 25.41 4.08 30.70
CA ASP A 31 25.16 3.13 29.61
C ASP A 31 24.18 2.00 29.99
N ASP A 32 22.92 2.18 29.60
CA ASP A 32 22.02 1.05 29.38
C ASP A 32 22.02 0.77 27.88
N GLY A 33 22.89 -0.17 27.51
CA GLY A 33 22.94 -0.82 26.21
C GLY A 33 21.66 -1.58 25.92
N GLY A 34 20.56 -0.85 25.75
CA GLY A 34 19.31 -1.37 25.27
C GLY A 34 19.54 -1.90 23.86
N CYS A 35 19.47 -3.21 23.71
CA CYS A 35 19.37 -3.89 22.43
C CYS A 35 18.19 -3.29 21.67
N ARG A 36 18.47 -2.27 20.86
CA ARG A 36 17.56 -1.78 19.84
C ARG A 36 17.53 -2.88 18.79
N HIS A 37 16.73 -3.90 19.05
CA HIS A 37 16.27 -4.82 18.03
C HIS A 37 15.58 -3.93 17.01
N GLU A 38 16.31 -3.58 15.95
CA GLU A 38 15.74 -3.12 14.70
C GLU A 38 14.76 -4.22 14.31
N MET A 39 13.50 -4.03 14.67
CA MET A 39 12.39 -4.61 13.94
C MET A 39 12.45 -3.96 12.56
N ARG A 40 13.42 -4.39 11.73
CA ARG A 40 13.28 -4.41 10.28
C ARG A 40 12.10 -5.32 10.05
N GLY A 41 10.91 -4.76 10.23
CA GLY A 41 9.70 -5.31 9.70
C GLY A 41 10.00 -5.52 8.23
N ASP A 42 10.15 -6.79 7.85
CA ASP A 42 10.11 -7.24 6.48
C ASP A 42 8.68 -6.90 6.03
N HIS A 43 8.42 -5.62 5.78
CA HIS A 43 7.28 -5.10 5.06
C HIS A 43 7.43 -5.57 3.63
N ARG A 44 7.38 -6.90 3.43
CA ARG A 44 6.91 -7.52 2.21
C ARG A 44 5.43 -7.19 2.13
N GLY A 45 5.15 -5.92 1.85
CA GLY A 45 3.96 -5.55 1.11
C GLY A 45 3.81 -6.59 0.01
N HIS A 46 2.58 -7.03 -0.20
CA HIS A 46 2.19 -8.13 -1.08
C HIS A 46 2.57 -7.96 -2.58
N HIS A 47 3.57 -7.13 -2.88
CA HIS A 47 4.27 -6.99 -4.16
C HIS A 47 4.92 -8.28 -4.68
N GLY A 48 5.08 -9.30 -3.83
CA GLY A 48 5.67 -10.57 -4.24
C GLY A 48 4.78 -11.50 -5.07
N GLY A 49 3.47 -11.26 -5.18
CA GLY A 49 2.55 -12.24 -5.77
C GLY A 49 2.87 -12.61 -7.23
N MET A 50 3.03 -11.61 -8.09
CA MET A 50 3.27 -11.82 -9.52
C MET A 50 4.66 -12.30 -9.84
N HIS A 51 5.69 -11.65 -9.27
CA HIS A 51 7.07 -12.03 -9.52
C HIS A 51 7.38 -13.44 -9.00
N LYS A 52 6.69 -13.88 -7.93
CA LYS A 52 6.75 -15.27 -7.50
C LYS A 52 6.10 -16.18 -8.53
N MET A 53 4.95 -15.85 -9.09
CA MET A 53 4.17 -16.73 -9.98
C MET A 53 5.01 -17.36 -11.11
N PHE A 54 5.82 -16.54 -11.80
CA PHE A 54 6.68 -16.97 -12.92
C PHE A 54 8.12 -17.33 -12.50
N ARG A 55 8.41 -17.35 -11.19
CA ARG A 55 9.73 -17.68 -10.67
C ARG A 55 10.06 -19.14 -10.95
N GLY A 56 11.28 -19.39 -11.44
CA GLY A 56 11.76 -20.73 -11.78
C GLY A 56 11.40 -21.17 -13.21
N LEU A 57 10.83 -20.28 -14.03
CA LEU A 57 10.80 -20.44 -15.47
C LEU A 57 12.09 -19.90 -16.07
N ASP A 58 12.67 -20.66 -16.97
CA ASP A 58 13.88 -20.30 -17.70
C ASP A 58 13.49 -19.43 -18.89
N LEU A 59 13.15 -18.16 -18.60
CA LEU A 59 12.77 -17.17 -19.60
C LEU A 59 14.01 -16.65 -20.33
N THR A 60 13.91 -16.50 -21.65
CA THR A 60 14.94 -15.81 -22.47
C THR A 60 14.99 -14.33 -22.12
N ASP A 61 16.09 -13.66 -22.46
CA ASP A 61 16.23 -12.22 -22.19
C ASP A 61 15.16 -11.38 -22.91
N ALA A 62 14.82 -11.78 -24.14
CA ALA A 62 13.72 -11.17 -24.90
C ALA A 62 12.37 -11.33 -24.17
N GLN A 63 12.03 -12.53 -23.70
CA GLN A 63 10.81 -12.78 -22.93
C GLN A 63 10.81 -11.98 -21.62
N ARG A 64 11.94 -11.90 -20.91
CA ARG A 64 12.06 -11.12 -19.66
C ARG A 64 11.79 -9.64 -19.89
N SER A 65 12.32 -9.08 -20.98
CA SER A 65 12.08 -7.69 -21.35
C SER A 65 10.60 -7.43 -21.61
N GLN A 66 9.97 -8.26 -22.44
CA GLN A 66 8.54 -8.16 -22.76
C GLN A 66 7.66 -8.28 -21.51
N VAL A 67 7.95 -9.24 -20.62
CA VAL A 67 7.22 -9.39 -19.36
C VAL A 67 7.36 -8.17 -18.47
N LYS A 68 8.57 -7.59 -18.38
CA LYS A 68 8.81 -6.39 -17.57
C LYS A 68 8.03 -5.19 -18.09
N GLU A 69 8.03 -4.98 -19.40
CA GLU A 69 7.28 -3.92 -20.06
C GLU A 69 5.78 -4.08 -19.84
N LEU A 70 5.26 -5.29 -20.05
CA LEU A 70 3.85 -5.62 -19.82
C LEU A 70 3.43 -5.37 -18.36
N MET A 71 4.26 -5.82 -17.41
CA MET A 71 4.01 -5.58 -15.98
C MET A 71 4.03 -4.09 -15.63
N GLN A 72 4.91 -3.31 -16.26
CA GLN A 72 4.99 -1.87 -16.04
C GLN A 72 3.75 -1.16 -16.59
N SER A 73 3.32 -1.49 -17.81
CA SER A 73 2.11 -0.94 -18.43
C SER A 73 0.84 -1.21 -17.58
N HIS A 74 0.66 -2.47 -17.16
CA HIS A 74 -0.46 -2.82 -16.26
C HIS A 74 -0.36 -2.12 -14.90
N ARG A 75 0.86 -1.96 -14.36
CA ARG A 75 1.06 -1.24 -13.10
C ARG A 75 0.66 0.22 -13.22
N GLU A 76 1.03 0.89 -14.30
CA GLU A 76 0.66 2.28 -14.56
C GLU A 76 -0.85 2.44 -14.73
N ALA A 77 -1.48 1.56 -15.52
CA ALA A 77 -2.94 1.54 -15.70
C ALA A 77 -3.68 1.34 -14.36
N MET A 78 -3.18 0.44 -13.51
CA MET A 78 -3.74 0.19 -12.18
C MET A 78 -3.47 1.34 -11.21
N GLN A 79 -2.33 2.02 -11.34
CA GLN A 79 -1.98 3.17 -10.52
C GLN A 79 -2.85 4.39 -10.85
N ALA A 80 -3.17 4.60 -12.13
CA ALA A 80 -4.10 5.63 -12.58
C ALA A 80 -5.52 5.44 -12.02
N LYS A 81 -5.95 4.19 -11.83
CA LYS A 81 -7.25 3.83 -11.23
C LYS A 81 -7.21 3.78 -9.70
N ARG A 82 -6.06 4.05 -9.08
CA ARG A 82 -5.91 3.96 -7.63
C ARG A 82 -6.61 5.15 -6.96
N PRO A 83 -7.39 4.93 -5.88
CA PRO A 83 -7.94 6.04 -5.11
C PRO A 83 -6.83 6.99 -4.65
N SER A 84 -7.13 8.29 -4.65
CA SER A 84 -6.22 9.32 -4.16
C SER A 84 -5.83 9.07 -2.71
N ASP A 85 -4.72 9.66 -2.30
CA ASP A 85 -4.20 9.51 -0.95
C ASP A 85 -5.20 10.01 0.10
N GLU A 86 -5.93 11.08 -0.21
CA GLU A 86 -7.03 11.63 0.60
C GLU A 86 -8.18 10.63 0.77
N VAL A 87 -8.67 10.03 -0.33
CA VAL A 87 -9.75 9.02 -0.26
C VAL A 87 -9.32 7.83 0.57
N ARG A 88 -8.06 7.39 0.44
CA ARG A 88 -7.53 6.31 1.27
C ARG A 88 -7.42 6.70 2.74
N ALA A 89 -7.04 7.95 3.04
CA ALA A 89 -6.96 8.44 4.41
C ALA A 89 -8.36 8.51 5.04
N ALA A 90 -9.34 9.02 4.31
CA ALA A 90 -10.75 9.03 4.74
C ALA A 90 -11.26 7.60 5.02
N HIS A 91 -10.97 6.63 4.15
CA HIS A 91 -11.34 5.24 4.39
C HIS A 91 -10.67 4.65 5.65
N LYS A 92 -9.43 5.04 5.94
CA LYS A 92 -8.76 4.60 7.17
C LYS A 92 -9.41 5.21 8.39
N GLN A 93 -9.73 6.51 8.34
CA GLN A 93 -10.39 7.20 9.44
C GLN A 93 -11.77 6.58 9.71
N GLN A 94 -12.60 6.37 8.68
CA GLN A 94 -13.90 5.73 8.82
C GLN A 94 -13.81 4.35 9.49
N MET A 95 -12.80 3.56 9.16
CA MET A 95 -12.56 2.27 9.82
C MET A 95 -12.14 2.44 11.29
N LEU A 96 -11.33 3.45 11.61
CA LEU A 96 -10.95 3.74 12.99
C LEU A 96 -12.17 4.17 13.80
N ASP A 97 -12.99 5.07 13.26
CA ASP A 97 -14.19 5.59 13.92
C ASP A 97 -15.19 4.45 14.23
N MET A 98 -15.36 3.49 13.33
CA MET A 98 -16.19 2.29 13.57
C MET A 98 -15.65 1.38 14.69
N ILE A 99 -14.34 1.37 14.91
CA ILE A 99 -13.69 0.56 15.95
C ILE A 99 -13.72 1.30 17.30
N THR A 100 -13.59 2.62 17.29
CA THR A 100 -13.51 3.45 18.50
C THR A 100 -14.87 4.01 18.94
N SER A 101 -15.93 3.82 18.16
CA SER A 101 -17.29 4.20 18.56
C SER A 101 -17.77 3.36 19.75
N ASP A 102 -18.56 3.97 20.62
CA ASP A 102 -19.22 3.30 21.75
C ASP A 102 -20.21 2.20 21.31
N SER A 103 -20.62 2.21 20.03
CA SER A 103 -21.53 1.22 19.46
C SER A 103 -21.00 0.65 18.14
N PHE A 104 -21.06 -0.68 17.99
CA PHE A 104 -20.67 -1.35 16.75
C PHE A 104 -21.88 -1.56 15.83
N ASN A 105 -21.87 -0.92 14.65
CA ASN A 105 -22.89 -1.10 13.63
C ASN A 105 -22.42 -2.07 12.53
N GLU A 106 -22.80 -3.34 12.65
CA GLU A 106 -22.45 -4.38 11.69
C GLU A 106 -23.02 -4.10 10.28
N ALA A 107 -24.20 -3.49 10.18
CA ALA A 107 -24.84 -3.21 8.90
C ALA A 107 -24.07 -2.15 8.10
N GLU A 108 -23.58 -1.12 8.79
CA GLU A 108 -22.74 -0.08 8.18
C GLU A 108 -21.41 -0.65 7.68
N LEU A 109 -20.76 -1.50 8.49
CA LEU A 109 -19.54 -2.19 8.09
C LEU A 109 -19.76 -3.07 6.85
N LYS A 110 -20.85 -3.83 6.79
CA LYS A 110 -21.19 -4.66 5.63
C LYS A 110 -21.38 -3.83 4.37
N SER A 111 -22.07 -2.70 4.47
CA SER A 111 -22.25 -1.76 3.35
C SER A 111 -20.90 -1.22 2.85
N LEU A 112 -20.04 -0.76 3.76
CA LEU A 112 -18.69 -0.29 3.42
C LEU A 112 -17.85 -1.40 2.76
N MET A 113 -17.93 -2.63 3.25
CA MET A 113 -17.22 -3.76 2.63
C MET A 113 -17.78 -4.11 1.25
N ALA A 114 -19.09 -4.04 1.05
CA ALA A 114 -19.71 -4.28 -0.25
C ALA A 114 -19.21 -3.29 -1.30
N GLN A 115 -19.18 -1.99 -0.99
CA GLN A 115 -18.63 -0.97 -1.89
C GLN A 115 -17.16 -1.23 -2.25
N ARG A 116 -16.35 -1.68 -1.28
CA ARG A 116 -14.94 -2.01 -1.51
C ARG A 116 -14.73 -3.30 -2.28
N SER A 117 -15.70 -4.22 -2.25
CA SER A 117 -15.60 -5.52 -2.92
C SER A 117 -15.53 -5.37 -4.44
N GLU A 118 -16.25 -4.40 -5.00
CA GLU A 118 -16.26 -4.14 -6.45
C GLU A 118 -14.88 -3.71 -6.95
N HIS A 119 -14.26 -2.72 -6.31
CA HIS A 119 -12.90 -2.30 -6.66
C HIS A 119 -11.88 -3.44 -6.54
N LYS A 120 -12.02 -4.31 -5.53
CA LYS A 120 -11.16 -5.49 -5.39
C LYS A 120 -11.40 -6.51 -6.51
N ALA A 121 -12.65 -6.71 -6.91
CA ALA A 121 -13.02 -7.62 -8.00
C ALA A 121 -12.42 -7.13 -9.33
N GLN A 122 -12.62 -5.85 -9.66
CA GLN A 122 -12.04 -5.23 -10.85
C GLN A 122 -10.51 -5.33 -10.86
N ALA A 123 -9.85 -5.00 -9.74
CA ALA A 123 -8.40 -5.13 -9.61
C ALA A 123 -7.90 -6.58 -9.78
N THR A 124 -8.72 -7.56 -9.37
CA THR A 124 -8.41 -8.98 -9.55
C THR A 124 -8.52 -9.38 -11.02
N VAL A 125 -9.56 -8.93 -11.72
CA VAL A 125 -9.73 -9.16 -13.15
C VAL A 125 -8.56 -8.60 -13.95
N GLU A 126 -8.15 -7.36 -13.70
CA GLU A 126 -7.01 -6.74 -14.39
C GLU A 126 -5.70 -7.49 -14.13
N ARG A 127 -5.48 -7.95 -12.89
CA ARG A 127 -4.32 -8.79 -12.58
C ARG A 127 -4.36 -10.12 -13.34
N MET A 128 -5.53 -10.75 -13.49
CA MET A 128 -5.69 -12.00 -14.22
C MET A 128 -5.46 -11.83 -15.73
N LYS A 129 -5.88 -10.70 -16.31
CA LYS A 129 -5.59 -10.35 -17.71
C LYS A 129 -4.08 -10.27 -17.96
N MET A 130 -3.37 -9.51 -17.12
CA MET A 130 -1.90 -9.43 -17.18
C MET A 130 -1.25 -10.83 -17.05
N GLN A 131 -1.70 -11.65 -16.11
CA GLN A 131 -1.18 -13.01 -15.93
C GLN A 131 -1.35 -13.88 -17.17
N ARG A 132 -2.52 -13.77 -17.83
CA ARG A 132 -2.82 -14.49 -19.06
C ARG A 132 -1.92 -14.03 -20.20
N GLU A 133 -1.73 -12.73 -20.37
CA GLU A 133 -0.85 -12.17 -21.40
C GLU A 133 0.60 -12.64 -21.22
N ILE A 134 1.12 -12.63 -19.98
CA ILE A 134 2.46 -13.19 -19.69
C ILE A 134 2.50 -14.69 -20.00
N TYR A 135 1.46 -15.45 -19.63
CA TYR A 135 1.40 -16.88 -19.90
C TYR A 135 1.42 -17.20 -21.40
N GLN A 136 0.85 -16.35 -22.24
CA GLN A 136 0.88 -16.49 -23.71
C GLN A 136 2.26 -16.26 -24.33
N LEU A 137 3.17 -15.55 -23.63
CA LEU A 137 4.56 -15.38 -24.07
C LEU A 137 5.43 -16.61 -23.80
N LEU A 138 4.94 -17.57 -23.01
CA LEU A 138 5.69 -18.77 -22.62
C LEU A 138 5.63 -19.84 -23.71
N THR A 139 6.72 -20.58 -23.86
CA THR A 139 6.76 -21.79 -24.69
C THR A 139 5.90 -22.91 -24.08
N PRO A 140 5.46 -23.92 -24.86
CA PRO A 140 4.67 -25.03 -24.34
C PRO A 140 5.32 -25.74 -23.14
N GLU A 141 6.64 -25.91 -23.15
CA GLU A 141 7.40 -26.51 -22.05
C GLU A 141 7.39 -25.61 -20.80
N GLN A 142 7.59 -24.30 -20.97
CA GLN A 142 7.51 -23.33 -19.87
C GLN A 142 6.09 -23.26 -19.29
N GLN A 143 5.05 -23.39 -20.12
CA GLN A 143 3.66 -23.44 -19.67
C GLN A 143 3.36 -24.70 -18.83
N ALA A 144 3.91 -25.85 -19.19
CA ALA A 144 3.80 -27.07 -18.40
C ALA A 144 4.46 -26.89 -17.02
N LYS A 145 5.70 -26.37 -17.00
CA LYS A 145 6.44 -26.05 -15.76
C LYS A 145 5.71 -25.01 -14.91
N PHE A 146 5.06 -24.04 -15.53
CA PHE A 146 4.23 -23.05 -14.84
C PHE A 146 3.06 -23.70 -14.10
N LYS A 147 2.30 -24.59 -14.77
CA LYS A 147 1.17 -25.30 -14.15
C LYS A 147 1.62 -26.18 -12.98
N GLU A 148 2.74 -26.88 -13.12
CA GLU A 148 3.33 -27.69 -12.07
C GLU A 148 3.73 -26.83 -10.84
N ASN A 149 4.44 -25.72 -11.08
CA ASN A 149 4.84 -24.78 -10.03
C ASN A 149 3.63 -24.16 -9.33
N PHE A 150 2.55 -23.90 -10.08
CA PHE A 150 1.30 -23.38 -9.54
C PHE A 150 0.62 -24.41 -8.61
N ALA A 151 0.48 -25.66 -9.05
CA ALA A 151 -0.09 -26.74 -8.25
C ALA A 151 0.69 -26.97 -6.93
N LYS A 152 2.02 -27.01 -7.00
CA LYS A 152 2.89 -27.17 -5.83
C LYS A 152 2.73 -26.05 -4.80
N ARG A 153 2.46 -24.83 -5.24
CA ARG A 153 2.20 -23.70 -4.33
C ARG A 153 0.83 -23.74 -3.67
N GLY A 154 -0.17 -24.27 -4.37
CA GLY A 154 -1.49 -24.55 -3.78
C GLY A 154 -1.39 -25.55 -2.62
N GLY A 155 -0.63 -26.64 -2.82
CA GLY A 155 -0.43 -27.69 -1.81
C GLY A 155 0.27 -27.22 -0.53
N ARG A 156 1.36 -26.43 -0.64
CA ARG A 156 2.14 -25.93 0.52
C ARG A 156 1.39 -24.98 1.46
N LYS A 157 0.20 -24.51 1.09
CA LYS A 157 -0.64 -23.66 1.95
C LYS A 157 -1.61 -24.50 2.79
N GLY A 158 -1.91 -25.74 2.39
CA GLY A 158 -2.71 -26.70 3.16
C GLY A 158 -1.95 -27.34 4.32
N ASP A 159 -0.64 -27.51 4.16
CA ASP A 159 0.26 -28.20 5.10
C ASP A 159 0.75 -27.34 6.29
N ARG A 160 0.30 -26.08 6.37
CA ARG A 160 0.64 -25.13 7.45
C ARG A 160 -0.58 -24.86 8.35
N ARG A 161 -1.38 -25.87 8.61
CA ARG A 161 -2.51 -25.85 9.54
C ARG A 161 -2.34 -26.91 10.59
#